data_AF-A0A9P7FP02-F1
#
_entry.id   AF-A0A9P7FP02-F1
#
_cell.length_a   1.000
_cell.length_b   1.000
_cell.length_c   1.000
_cell.angle_alpha   90.00
_cell.angle_beta   90.00
_cell.angle_gamma   90.00
#
_symmetry.space_group_name_H-M   'P 1'
#
loop_
_entity.id
_entity.type
_entity.pdbx_description
1 polymer ?
#
loop_
_entity_poly.entity_id
_entity_poly.type
_entity_poly.pdbx_seq_one_letter_code
_entity_poly.pdbx_strand_id
1 'polypeptide(L)'
;MKRGIYRPHKSANARNANARPRLFSVQALLGKERPRLYMALYWKGAKGPDDVNYHTALLLLPKILDPSSERQQRVRRYHIVNGVREDGTQRWDFKPEHARPRSYLLRGLVFLGKLQGDVVELECRLERVLERVPIVQEDPAWRCHHWTWAAITGLIDPLPSPAERVWETAVMFVDSRFEDSTTISIPTCTTAGRLIKPPWEGG
;
A
#
# COMPACT_ATOMS: atom_id res chain seq x y z
N MET A 1 -33.79 28.40 57.92
CA MET A 1 -32.44 27.79 57.89
C MET A 1 -32.56 26.30 57.55
N LYS A 2 -32.05 25.88 56.37
CA LYS A 2 -31.50 24.55 56.07
C LYS A 2 -30.89 24.62 54.65
N ARG A 3 -29.56 24.57 54.57
CA ARG A 3 -28.78 24.63 53.32
C ARG A 3 -28.77 23.25 52.67
N GLY A 4 -29.32 23.12 51.46
CA GLY A 4 -29.18 21.93 50.62
C GLY A 4 -27.94 22.06 49.74
N ILE A 5 -26.95 21.19 49.96
CA ILE A 5 -25.69 21.13 49.22
C ILE A 5 -25.95 20.42 47.89
N TYR A 6 -25.90 21.16 46.78
CA TYR A 6 -25.94 20.60 45.43
C TYR A 6 -24.60 19.92 45.12
N ARG A 7 -24.61 18.60 44.89
CA ARG A 7 -23.46 17.86 44.35
C ARG A 7 -23.62 17.74 42.83
N PRO A 8 -22.66 18.16 42.01
CA PRO A 8 -22.73 17.91 40.59
C PRO A 8 -22.46 16.42 40.30
N HIS A 9 -23.38 15.80 39.57
CA HIS A 9 -23.23 14.48 38.99
C HIS A 9 -22.06 14.51 37.98
N LYS A 10 -21.02 13.72 38.22
CA LYS A 10 -19.96 13.48 37.24
C LYS A 10 -20.58 12.70 36.07
N SER A 11 -20.76 13.37 34.93
CA SER A 11 -21.04 12.72 33.66
C SER A 11 -19.80 11.96 33.21
N ALA A 12 -19.88 10.62 33.24
CA ALA A 12 -18.83 9.74 32.78
C ALA A 12 -18.94 9.53 31.26
N ASN A 13 -17.80 9.72 30.59
CA ASN A 13 -17.41 9.11 29.31
C ASN A 13 -18.34 9.28 28.11
N ALA A 14 -18.18 10.42 27.42
CA ALA A 14 -18.33 10.46 25.97
C ALA A 14 -17.24 9.54 25.34
N ARG A 15 -17.61 8.31 25.00
CA ARG A 15 -16.75 7.42 24.20
C ARG A 15 -16.70 8.00 22.78
N ASN A 16 -15.50 8.44 22.41
CA ASN A 16 -15.11 8.97 21.12
C ASN A 16 -15.48 8.00 19.98
N ALA A 17 -16.52 8.34 19.20
CA ALA A 17 -17.01 7.54 18.08
C ALA A 17 -16.16 7.65 16.80
N ASN A 18 -14.98 8.28 16.86
CA ASN A 18 -14.09 8.51 15.70
C ASN A 18 -12.77 7.73 15.76
N ALA A 19 -12.68 6.67 16.56
CA ALA A 19 -11.50 5.81 16.56
C ALA A 19 -11.45 4.97 15.28
N ARG A 20 -10.74 5.47 14.26
CA ARG A 20 -10.32 4.65 13.11
C ARG A 20 -9.58 3.42 13.66
N PRO A 21 -9.94 2.18 13.28
CA PRO A 21 -9.24 1.00 13.74
C PRO A 21 -7.78 1.07 13.27
N ARG A 22 -6.85 1.20 14.22
CA ARG A 22 -5.40 1.21 13.96
C ARG A 22 -4.95 -0.24 13.76
N LEU A 23 -4.40 -0.56 12.60
CA LEU A 23 -4.19 -1.95 12.21
C LEU A 23 -2.78 -2.48 12.41
N PHE A 24 -1.75 -1.62 12.52
CA PHE A 24 -0.37 -2.08 12.66
C PHE A 24 0.46 -1.16 13.57
N SER A 25 1.09 -1.75 14.60
CA SER A 25 2.23 -1.14 15.30
C SER A 25 3.51 -1.72 14.72
N VAL A 26 4.33 -0.87 14.08
CA VAL A 26 5.63 -1.25 13.51
C VAL A 26 6.70 -1.13 14.59
N GLN A 27 6.65 -1.94 15.66
CA GLN A 27 7.76 -2.05 16.63
C GLN A 27 8.19 -3.51 16.89
N ALA A 28 9.47 -3.64 17.27
CA ALA A 28 10.33 -4.79 17.08
C ALA A 28 10.17 -5.89 18.15
N LEU A 29 10.11 -7.16 17.71
CA LEU A 29 10.38 -8.36 18.52
C LEU A 29 10.99 -9.46 17.63
N LEU A 30 11.90 -10.26 18.18
CA LEU A 30 12.75 -11.20 17.47
C LEU A 30 11.98 -12.42 16.91
N GLY A 31 12.41 -12.92 15.73
CA GLY A 31 12.23 -14.31 15.30
C GLY A 31 10.88 -14.78 14.73
N LYS A 32 10.57 -14.42 13.48
CA LYS A 32 9.80 -15.22 12.49
C LYS A 32 9.87 -14.53 11.13
N GLU A 33 9.71 -15.25 10.02
CA GLU A 33 9.66 -14.68 8.66
C GLU A 33 8.55 -13.63 8.57
N ARG A 34 8.91 -12.33 8.51
CA ARG A 34 7.94 -11.23 8.51
C ARG A 34 7.65 -10.78 7.08
N PRO A 35 6.43 -10.99 6.55
CA PRO A 35 6.04 -10.46 5.25
C PRO A 35 6.26 -8.95 5.19
N ARG A 36 6.56 -8.47 4.00
CA ARG A 36 6.89 -7.08 3.73
C ARG A 36 5.84 -6.49 2.81
N LEU A 37 5.34 -5.31 3.19
CA LEU A 37 4.43 -4.55 2.36
C LEU A 37 5.24 -3.55 1.55
N TYR A 38 4.94 -3.48 0.27
CA TYR A 38 5.52 -2.52 -0.66
C TYR A 38 4.43 -1.75 -1.40
N MET A 39 4.71 -0.50 -1.77
CA MET A 39 4.01 0.15 -2.87
C MET A 39 4.78 -0.16 -4.16
N ALA A 40 4.08 -0.62 -5.19
CA ALA A 40 4.64 -1.04 -6.46
C ALA A 40 4.21 -0.10 -7.58
N LEU A 41 5.17 0.29 -8.41
CA LEU A 41 4.97 1.13 -9.59
C LEU A 41 5.12 0.27 -10.85
N TYR A 42 4.01 0.06 -11.56
CA TYR A 42 3.97 -0.69 -12.81
C TYR A 42 3.85 0.28 -13.98
N TRP A 43 4.71 0.16 -14.97
CA TRP A 43 4.66 0.94 -16.21
C TRP A 43 3.33 0.71 -16.94
N LYS A 44 2.66 1.79 -17.33
CA LYS A 44 1.41 1.78 -18.12
C LYS A 44 1.60 2.25 -19.57
N GLY A 45 2.81 2.70 -19.91
CA GLY A 45 3.06 3.43 -21.16
C GLY A 45 2.81 4.92 -20.98
N ALA A 46 3.59 5.75 -21.68
CA ALA A 46 3.36 7.18 -21.72
C ALA A 46 2.14 7.48 -22.60
N LYS A 47 1.17 8.21 -22.06
CA LYS A 47 0.00 8.70 -22.83
C LYS A 47 0.07 10.20 -23.14
N GLY A 48 1.04 10.91 -22.56
CA GLY A 48 1.26 12.34 -22.76
C GLY A 48 2.31 12.89 -21.78
N PRO A 49 2.74 14.15 -21.96
CA PRO A 49 3.77 14.78 -21.11
C PRO A 49 3.33 14.95 -19.65
N ASP A 50 2.03 15.06 -19.39
CA ASP A 50 1.47 15.28 -18.05
C ASP A 50 0.79 14.03 -17.45
N ASP A 51 0.81 12.89 -18.14
CA ASP A 51 0.15 11.68 -17.62
C ASP A 51 1.06 10.93 -16.65
N VAL A 52 0.46 10.42 -15.59
CA VAL A 52 1.15 9.54 -14.65
C VAL A 52 1.35 8.19 -15.32
N ASN A 53 2.60 7.91 -15.69
CA ASN A 53 2.96 6.72 -16.46
C ASN A 53 2.93 5.41 -15.66
N TYR A 54 2.52 5.46 -14.39
CA TYR A 54 2.53 4.33 -13.48
C TYR A 54 1.14 3.94 -12.99
N HIS A 55 0.81 2.66 -13.16
CA HIS A 55 -0.19 1.98 -12.36
C HIS A 55 0.39 1.67 -10.98
N THR A 56 -0.26 2.14 -9.92
CA THR A 56 0.21 1.96 -8.55
C THR A 56 -0.59 0.85 -7.85
N ALA A 57 0.11 0.02 -7.08
CA ALA A 57 -0.49 -1.06 -6.31
C ALA A 57 0.20 -1.23 -4.95
N LEU A 58 -0.43 -1.98 -4.05
CA LEU A 58 0.24 -2.55 -2.88
C LEU A 58 0.63 -4.00 -3.16
N LEU A 59 1.83 -4.38 -2.74
CA LEU A 59 2.39 -5.71 -2.94
C LEU A 59 2.82 -6.30 -1.61
N LEU A 60 2.17 -7.38 -1.20
CA LEU A 60 2.57 -8.18 -0.05
C LEU A 60 3.52 -9.28 -0.53
N LEU A 61 4.73 -9.29 0.03
CA LEU A 61 5.77 -10.27 -0.28
C LEU A 61 6.21 -11.03 0.97
N PRO A 62 6.48 -12.35 0.88
CA PRO A 62 7.21 -13.04 1.94
C PRO A 62 8.62 -12.45 2.10
N LYS A 63 9.24 -12.63 3.27
CA LYS A 63 10.59 -12.09 3.54
C LYS A 63 11.66 -12.74 2.65
N ILE A 64 11.57 -14.04 2.41
CA ILE A 64 12.43 -14.79 1.49
C ILE A 64 11.58 -15.23 0.29
N LEU A 65 11.91 -14.71 -0.89
CA LEU A 65 11.38 -15.17 -2.16
C LEU A 65 12.34 -16.21 -2.72
N ASP A 66 12.01 -17.49 -2.58
CA ASP A 66 12.73 -18.56 -3.26
C ASP A 66 12.11 -18.77 -4.66
N PRO A 67 12.85 -18.51 -5.76
CA PRO A 67 12.37 -18.65 -7.12
C PRO A 67 11.92 -20.08 -7.49
N SER A 68 12.37 -21.10 -6.76
CA SER A 68 12.07 -22.50 -7.04
C SER A 68 10.85 -23.04 -6.28
N SER A 69 10.28 -22.26 -5.37
CA SER A 69 9.27 -22.74 -4.41
C SER A 69 7.85 -22.27 -4.71
N GLU A 70 6.86 -23.04 -4.23
CA GLU A 70 5.44 -22.67 -4.13
C GLU A 70 5.21 -21.32 -3.42
N ARG A 71 6.22 -20.77 -2.72
CA ARG A 71 6.14 -19.46 -2.06
C ARG A 71 5.98 -18.29 -3.03
N GLN A 72 6.27 -18.47 -4.32
CA GLN A 72 5.88 -17.48 -5.34
C GLN A 72 4.36 -17.24 -5.38
N GLN A 73 3.55 -18.25 -5.04
CA GLN A 73 2.09 -18.14 -5.02
C GLN A 73 1.57 -17.22 -3.90
N ARG A 74 2.43 -16.84 -2.94
CA ARG A 74 2.08 -16.01 -1.77
C ARG A 74 2.38 -14.53 -1.99
N VAL A 75 2.62 -14.13 -3.24
CA VAL A 75 2.68 -12.71 -3.60
C VAL A 75 1.28 -12.24 -3.92
N ARG A 76 0.77 -11.33 -3.10
CA ARG A 76 -0.55 -10.71 -3.31
C ARG A 76 -0.39 -9.26 -3.74
N ARG A 77 -1.09 -8.92 -4.82
CA ARG A 77 -1.23 -7.56 -5.31
C ARG A 77 -2.62 -7.06 -4.97
N TYR A 78 -2.68 -5.87 -4.42
CA TYR A 78 -3.90 -5.14 -4.14
C TYR A 78 -3.87 -3.83 -4.90
N HIS A 79 -4.81 -3.66 -5.80
CA HIS A 79 -4.92 -2.45 -6.60
C HIS A 79 -6.38 -2.17 -6.96
N ILE A 80 -6.59 -1.08 -7.67
CA ILE A 80 -7.86 -0.79 -8.32
C ILE A 80 -7.64 -0.67 -9.82
N VAL A 81 -8.58 -1.16 -10.62
CA VAL A 81 -8.53 -1.10 -12.08
C VAL A 81 -9.73 -0.34 -12.61
N ASN A 82 -9.53 0.47 -13.65
CA ASN A 82 -10.64 1.10 -14.37
C ASN A 82 -11.02 0.19 -15.54
N GLY A 83 -12.14 -0.51 -15.41
CA GLY A 83 -12.70 -1.36 -16.45
C GLY A 83 -13.84 -0.66 -17.19
N VAL A 84 -14.07 -1.07 -18.43
CA VAL A 84 -15.29 -0.73 -19.17
C VAL A 84 -16.30 -1.85 -18.96
N ARG A 85 -17.50 -1.51 -18.51
CA ARG A 85 -18.61 -2.45 -18.30
C ARG A 85 -19.34 -2.76 -19.61
N GLU A 86 -20.23 -3.76 -19.58
CA GLU A 86 -21.04 -4.15 -20.74
C GLU A 86 -21.91 -3.01 -21.28
N ASP A 87 -22.31 -2.08 -20.41
CA ASP A 87 -23.08 -0.87 -20.75
C ASP A 87 -22.21 0.28 -21.29
N GLY A 88 -20.90 0.06 -21.47
CA GLY A 88 -19.94 1.06 -21.93
C GLY A 88 -19.46 2.05 -20.85
N THR A 89 -19.97 1.96 -19.63
CA THR A 89 -19.54 2.84 -18.53
C THR A 89 -18.17 2.42 -17.98
N GLN A 90 -17.36 3.41 -17.60
CA GLN A 90 -16.11 3.17 -16.90
C GLN A 90 -16.34 3.07 -15.40
N ARG A 91 -15.70 2.10 -14.75
CA ARG A 91 -15.77 1.94 -13.30
C ARG A 91 -14.46 1.46 -12.73
N TRP A 92 -14.10 2.05 -11.59
CA TRP A 92 -13.01 1.59 -10.76
C TRP A 92 -13.45 0.46 -9.84
N ASP A 93 -12.75 -0.68 -9.88
CA ASP A 93 -13.03 -1.82 -8.99
C ASP A 93 -11.76 -2.23 -8.24
N PHE A 94 -11.92 -2.55 -6.95
CA PHE A 94 -10.87 -3.19 -6.15
C PHE A 94 -10.62 -4.61 -6.64
N LYS A 95 -9.34 -4.96 -6.82
CA LYS A 95 -8.91 -6.28 -7.30
C LYS A 95 -7.76 -6.80 -6.42
N PRO A 96 -8.06 -7.68 -5.45
CA PRO A 96 -7.04 -8.50 -4.81
C PRO A 96 -6.71 -9.70 -5.70
N GLU A 97 -5.44 -9.93 -5.98
CA GLU A 97 -5.04 -11.05 -6.85
C GLU A 97 -3.65 -11.60 -6.51
N HIS A 98 -3.41 -12.83 -6.94
CA HIS A 98 -2.05 -13.37 -6.95
C HIS A 98 -1.25 -12.69 -8.06
N ALA A 99 -0.02 -12.29 -7.75
CA ALA A 99 0.86 -11.67 -8.72
C ALA A 99 2.18 -12.44 -8.79
N ARG A 100 2.88 -12.33 -9.92
CA ARG A 100 4.26 -12.78 -9.99
C ARG A 100 5.15 -11.80 -9.21
N PRO A 101 6.17 -12.28 -8.47
CA PRO A 101 7.10 -11.41 -7.75
C PRO A 101 7.81 -10.40 -8.67
N ARG A 102 8.00 -10.78 -9.94
CA ARG A 102 8.57 -9.95 -11.00
C ARG A 102 7.66 -9.96 -12.23
N SER A 103 7.56 -8.79 -12.86
CA SER A 103 6.90 -8.58 -14.15
C SER A 103 7.73 -7.57 -14.93
N TYR A 104 7.76 -7.67 -16.26
CA TYR A 104 8.44 -6.68 -17.12
C TYR A 104 7.83 -5.28 -16.99
N LEU A 105 6.60 -5.19 -16.47
CA LEU A 105 5.94 -3.92 -16.18
C LEU A 105 6.35 -3.33 -14.83
N LEU A 106 6.83 -4.14 -13.88
CA LEU A 106 7.20 -3.63 -12.56
C LEU A 106 8.49 -2.81 -12.70
N ARG A 107 8.42 -1.50 -12.39
CA ARG A 107 9.55 -0.58 -12.53
C ARG A 107 10.15 -0.13 -11.21
N GLY A 108 9.40 -0.22 -10.12
CA GLY A 108 9.96 0.10 -8.81
C GLY A 108 9.13 -0.39 -7.65
N LEU A 109 9.78 -0.49 -6.50
CA LEU A 109 9.18 -0.83 -5.22
C LEU A 109 9.55 0.21 -4.16
N VAL A 110 8.59 0.53 -3.31
CA VAL A 110 8.79 1.35 -2.11
C VAL A 110 8.48 0.49 -0.91
N PHE A 111 9.46 0.30 -0.03
CA PHE A 111 9.29 -0.44 1.19
C PHE A 111 8.48 0.37 2.19
N LEU A 112 7.30 -0.15 2.53
CA LEU A 112 6.35 0.48 3.44
C LEU A 112 6.48 -0.04 4.87
N GLY A 113 6.89 -1.31 5.03
CA GLY A 113 7.13 -1.87 6.36
C GLY A 113 7.10 -3.38 6.41
N LYS A 114 7.42 -3.90 7.60
CA LYS A 114 7.30 -5.32 7.95
C LYS A 114 5.97 -5.53 8.65
N LEU A 115 5.22 -6.53 8.23
CA LEU A 115 3.99 -6.95 8.89
C LEU A 115 4.26 -8.11 9.84
N GLN A 116 3.41 -8.22 10.87
CA GLN A 116 3.44 -9.31 11.83
C GLN A 116 2.24 -10.23 11.57
N GLY A 117 2.49 -11.53 11.52
CA GLY A 117 1.45 -12.54 11.28
C GLY A 117 1.89 -13.57 10.25
N ASP A 118 1.11 -14.64 10.14
CA ASP A 118 1.21 -15.54 9.00
C ASP A 118 0.77 -14.82 7.72
N VAL A 119 1.39 -15.15 6.60
CA VAL A 119 1.08 -14.49 5.32
C VAL A 119 -0.38 -14.70 4.92
N VAL A 120 -0.97 -15.88 5.11
CA VAL A 120 -2.38 -16.14 4.75
C VAL A 120 -3.33 -15.31 5.60
N GLU A 121 -3.05 -15.20 6.90
CA GLU A 121 -3.82 -14.34 7.80
C GLU A 121 -3.71 -12.86 7.39
N LEU A 122 -2.50 -12.41 7.07
CA LEU A 122 -2.25 -11.06 6.60
C LEU A 122 -2.96 -10.77 5.28
N GLU A 123 -3.02 -11.74 4.37
CA GLU A 123 -3.72 -11.60 3.10
C GLU A 123 -5.21 -11.31 3.32
N CYS A 124 -5.89 -12.14 4.13
CA CYS A 124 -7.31 -11.95 4.46
C CYS A 124 -7.56 -10.63 5.20
N ARG A 125 -6.66 -10.26 6.12
CA ARG A 125 -6.79 -9.00 6.89
C ARG A 125 -6.60 -7.78 6.01
N LEU A 126 -5.57 -7.77 5.15
CA LEU A 126 -5.33 -6.68 4.22
C LEU A 126 -6.49 -6.54 3.25
N GLU A 127 -6.99 -7.64 2.69
CA GLU A 127 -8.12 -7.61 1.77
C GLU A 127 -9.36 -6.95 2.38
N ARG A 128 -9.78 -7.39 3.58
CA ARG A 128 -10.93 -6.81 4.31
C ARG A 128 -10.78 -5.31 4.61
N VAL A 129 -9.55 -4.86 4.82
CA VAL A 129 -9.27 -3.45 5.13
C VAL A 129 -9.25 -2.63 3.86
N LEU A 130 -8.56 -3.13 2.83
CA LEU A 130 -8.37 -2.46 1.55
C LEU A 130 -9.67 -2.37 0.74
N GLU A 131 -10.56 -3.35 0.88
CA GLU A 131 -11.90 -3.33 0.29
C GLU A 131 -12.75 -2.16 0.84
N ARG A 132 -12.47 -1.68 2.06
CA ARG A 132 -13.17 -0.55 2.68
C ARG A 132 -12.57 0.81 2.35
N VAL A 133 -11.43 0.85 1.66
CA VAL A 133 -10.82 2.11 1.21
C VAL A 133 -11.73 2.72 0.15
N PRO A 134 -12.19 3.98 0.31
CA PRO A 134 -13.09 4.60 -0.64
C PRO A 134 -12.53 4.61 -2.08
N ILE A 135 -13.39 4.25 -3.03
CA ILE A 135 -13.12 4.34 -4.47
C ILE A 135 -14.06 5.42 -5.01
N VAL A 136 -13.48 6.48 -5.58
CA VAL A 136 -14.24 7.57 -6.19
C VAL A 136 -14.58 7.17 -7.62
N GLN A 137 -15.87 7.16 -7.93
CA GLN A 137 -16.38 6.94 -9.29
C GLN A 137 -16.68 8.29 -9.95
N GLU A 138 -16.78 8.29 -11.27
CA GLU A 138 -17.28 9.44 -12.05
C GLU A 138 -16.42 10.73 -11.94
N ASP A 139 -15.23 10.65 -11.37
CA ASP A 139 -14.27 11.75 -11.32
C ASP A 139 -13.15 11.53 -12.37
N PRO A 140 -13.08 12.38 -13.42
CA PRO A 140 -12.09 12.25 -14.49
C PRO A 140 -10.67 12.64 -14.08
N ALA A 141 -10.47 13.28 -12.92
CA ALA A 141 -9.15 13.55 -12.35
C ALA A 141 -8.68 12.37 -11.47
N TRP A 142 -9.59 11.51 -11.03
CA TRP A 142 -9.27 10.41 -10.14
C TRP A 142 -8.51 9.27 -10.84
N ARG A 143 -7.58 8.64 -10.12
CA ARG A 143 -6.58 7.70 -10.65
C ARG A 143 -6.23 6.65 -9.58
N CYS A 144 -5.63 5.54 -10.00
CA CYS A 144 -5.24 4.44 -9.11
C CYS A 144 -4.31 4.83 -7.94
N HIS A 145 -3.45 5.84 -8.12
CA HIS A 145 -2.57 6.29 -7.05
C HIS A 145 -3.34 7.00 -5.93
N HIS A 146 -4.46 7.69 -6.21
CA HIS A 146 -5.29 8.33 -5.19
C HIS A 146 -5.86 7.29 -4.20
N TRP A 147 -6.34 6.16 -4.70
CA TRP A 147 -6.73 5.03 -3.85
C TRP A 147 -5.53 4.49 -3.05
N THR A 148 -4.36 4.39 -3.68
CA THR A 148 -3.15 3.93 -2.99
C THR A 148 -2.78 4.87 -1.84
N TRP A 149 -2.89 6.19 -2.03
CA TRP A 149 -2.61 7.17 -1.00
C TRP A 149 -3.54 7.01 0.21
N ALA A 150 -4.84 6.85 -0.04
CA ALA A 150 -5.83 6.58 0.98
C ALA A 150 -5.55 5.25 1.71
N ALA A 151 -5.22 4.20 0.95
CA ALA A 151 -4.89 2.89 1.49
C ALA A 151 -3.67 2.92 2.41
N ILE A 152 -2.54 3.51 2.00
CA ILE A 152 -1.33 3.55 2.83
C ILE A 152 -1.50 4.46 4.04
N THR A 153 -2.27 5.54 3.92
CA THR A 153 -2.62 6.41 5.06
C THR A 153 -3.45 5.66 6.10
N GLY A 154 -4.36 4.77 5.67
CA GLY A 154 -5.17 3.95 6.58
C GLY A 154 -4.42 2.76 7.17
N LEU A 155 -3.42 2.24 6.46
CA LEU A 155 -2.66 1.05 6.87
C LEU A 155 -1.44 1.37 7.75
N ILE A 156 -0.78 2.50 7.52
CA ILE A 156 0.53 2.81 8.09
C ILE A 156 0.42 4.09 8.92
N ASP A 157 0.61 3.95 10.24
CA ASP A 157 0.55 5.07 11.17
C ASP A 157 1.71 4.98 12.18
N PRO A 158 2.63 5.99 12.23
CA PRO A 158 2.68 7.15 11.36
C PRO A 158 3.37 6.85 10.01
N LEU A 159 2.88 7.45 8.93
CA LEU A 159 3.69 7.64 7.73
C LEU A 159 4.72 8.76 7.96
N PRO A 160 5.96 8.64 7.47
CA PRO A 160 6.99 9.66 7.67
C PRO A 160 6.72 10.96 6.90
N SER A 161 5.87 10.90 5.86
CA SER A 161 5.41 12.03 5.05
C SER A 161 3.97 11.74 4.59
N PRO A 162 3.19 12.76 4.14
CA PRO A 162 1.92 12.52 3.48
C PRO A 162 2.05 11.49 2.35
N ALA A 163 1.03 10.65 2.18
CA ALA A 163 1.04 9.54 1.23
C ALA A 163 1.32 9.97 -0.22
N GLU A 164 0.80 11.12 -0.63
CA GLU A 164 1.09 11.77 -1.91
C GLU A 164 2.60 12.01 -2.08
N ARG A 165 3.25 12.65 -1.11
CA ARG A 165 4.70 12.89 -1.14
C ARG A 165 5.53 11.61 -1.14
N VAL A 166 5.09 10.57 -0.43
CA VAL A 166 5.74 9.23 -0.49
C VAL A 166 5.67 8.67 -1.92
N TRP A 167 4.53 8.83 -2.58
CA TRP A 167 4.33 8.40 -3.96
C TRP A 167 5.13 9.23 -4.97
N GLU A 168 5.12 10.56 -4.88
CA GLU A 168 5.93 11.44 -5.73
C GLU A 168 7.43 11.11 -5.63
N THR A 169 7.92 10.95 -4.40
CA THR A 169 9.32 10.57 -4.13
C THR A 169 9.67 9.25 -4.80
N ALA A 170 8.72 8.30 -4.80
CA ALA A 170 8.90 7.01 -5.44
C ALA A 170 8.95 7.11 -6.97
N VAL A 171 8.05 7.90 -7.57
CA VAL A 171 8.05 8.14 -9.01
C VAL A 171 9.37 8.78 -9.43
N MET A 172 9.79 9.86 -8.77
CA MET A 172 11.08 10.50 -9.03
C MET A 172 12.27 9.53 -8.90
N PHE A 173 12.26 8.68 -7.87
CA PHE A 173 13.31 7.68 -7.64
C PHE A 173 13.39 6.62 -8.75
N VAL A 174 12.23 6.20 -9.27
CA VAL A 174 12.15 5.20 -10.35
C VAL A 174 12.52 5.82 -11.68
N ASP A 175 12.00 7.01 -12.00
CA ASP A 175 12.30 7.71 -13.24
C ASP A 175 13.80 8.02 -13.36
N SER A 176 14.45 8.43 -12.26
CA SER A 176 15.89 8.68 -12.24
C SER A 176 16.77 7.43 -12.45
N ARG A 177 16.18 6.24 -12.53
CA ARG A 177 16.87 4.95 -12.75
C ARG A 177 16.38 4.23 -14.00
N PHE A 178 15.41 4.79 -14.70
CA PHE A 178 14.86 4.17 -15.90
C PHE A 178 15.82 4.30 -17.09
N GLU A 179 16.66 5.34 -17.13
CA GLU A 179 17.66 5.56 -18.18
C GLU A 179 18.82 4.54 -18.14
N ASP A 180 19.08 3.94 -16.97
CA ASP A 180 20.06 2.87 -16.77
C ASP A 180 19.47 1.51 -17.20
N SER A 181 19.19 1.36 -18.50
CA SER A 181 18.48 0.19 -19.08
C SER A 181 19.20 -1.17 -18.98
N THR A 182 20.32 -1.25 -18.26
CA THR A 182 21.13 -2.46 -18.09
C THR A 182 20.83 -3.21 -16.79
N THR A 183 20.12 -2.62 -15.84
CA THR A 183 19.90 -3.28 -14.55
C THR A 183 18.79 -4.34 -14.59
N ILE A 184 19.22 -5.61 -14.47
CA ILE A 184 18.37 -6.81 -14.25
C ILE A 184 17.51 -6.70 -12.97
N SER A 185 17.82 -5.74 -12.09
CA SER A 185 17.21 -5.59 -10.78
C SER A 185 16.19 -4.45 -10.74
N ILE A 186 15.00 -4.72 -10.22
CA ILE A 186 13.97 -3.67 -10.05
C ILE A 186 14.42 -2.74 -8.91
N PRO A 187 14.55 -1.42 -9.17
CA PRO A 187 14.99 -0.49 -8.15
C PRO A 187 13.98 -0.44 -6.99
N THR A 188 14.50 -0.49 -5.77
CA THR A 188 13.70 -0.48 -4.55
C THR A 188 14.17 0.63 -3.62
N CYS A 189 13.25 1.40 -3.06
CA CYS A 189 13.57 2.47 -2.10
C CYS A 189 12.78 2.38 -0.80
N THR A 190 13.19 3.17 0.18
CA THR A 190 12.37 3.54 1.35
C THR A 190 11.35 4.61 0.98
N THR A 191 10.40 4.90 1.87
CA THR A 191 9.45 6.03 1.73
C THR A 191 10.10 7.41 1.61
N ALA A 192 11.40 7.54 1.92
CA ALA A 192 12.18 8.76 1.76
C ALA A 192 13.07 8.74 0.50
N GLY A 193 12.84 7.82 -0.44
CA GLY A 193 13.58 7.73 -1.70
C GLY A 193 15.01 7.17 -1.57
N ARG A 194 15.38 6.64 -0.40
CA ARG A 194 16.72 6.01 -0.22
C ARG A 194 16.73 4.61 -0.83
N LEU A 195 17.70 4.32 -1.71
CA LEU A 195 17.92 3.01 -2.31
C LEU A 195 18.12 1.93 -1.23
N ILE A 196 17.47 0.78 -1.42
CA ILE A 196 17.65 -0.42 -0.60
C ILE A 196 17.71 -1.66 -1.48
N LYS A 197 18.22 -2.75 -0.92
CA LYS A 197 18.21 -4.04 -1.62
C LYS A 197 16.77 -4.49 -1.89
N PRO A 198 16.49 -4.96 -3.11
CA PRO A 198 15.18 -5.50 -3.43
C PRO A 198 14.90 -6.81 -2.67
N PRO A 199 13.63 -7.24 -2.59
CA PRO A 199 13.22 -8.41 -1.81
C PRO A 199 13.77 -9.76 -2.32
N TRP A 200 14.28 -9.83 -3.54
CA TRP A 200 14.85 -11.04 -4.15
C TRP A 200 16.38 -11.13 -4.05
N GLU A 201 17.08 -10.12 -3.52
CA GLU A 201 18.55 -10.13 -3.35
C GLU A 201 18.97 -10.45 -1.90
N GLY A 202 18.09 -11.10 -1.14
CA GLY A 202 18.31 -11.48 0.25
C GLY A 202 18.18 -12.98 0.45
N GLY A 203 19.15 -13.73 -0.08
CA GLY A 203 19.49 -15.11 0.29
C GLY A 203 20.92 -15.12 0.81
#